data_AF-A0A1L6ZLM3-F1
#
_entry.id   AF-A0A1L6ZLM3-F1
#
_cell.length_a   1.000
_cell.length_b   1.000
_cell.length_c   1.000
_cell.angle_alpha   90.00
_cell.angle_beta   90.00
_cell.angle_gamma   90.00
#
_symmetry.space_group_name_H-M   'P 1'
#
loop_
_entity.id
_entity.type
_entity.pdbx_description
1 polymer ?
#
loop_
_entity_poly.entity_id
_entity_poly.type
_entity_poly.pdbx_seq_one_letter_code
_entity_poly.pdbx_strand_id
1 'polypeptide(L)'
;MEEYPWEAPPFEMKDFDDMSKKEAKQFFDWYVSQIPERIKVLEKVTEGYVTLDFTKESLIDLFSWFLDFVTIRELTEEEIGSLLEEFRQYPDHVYQDEKKTLLANPVDLEQIDYAVAMDIAIYYGETIIKNYPQVKWAYFTKPKSYVYLNEPILSYEETEFPYERNPRSLMRILAHRIKDKEATEMSLYETFLMDEKDILGIFDDPED
;
A
#
# COMPACT_ATOMS: atom_id res chain seq x y z
N MET A 1 -18.10 -0.51 -16.25
CA MET A 1 -16.96 -1.18 -15.61
C MET A 1 -17.43 -2.58 -15.27
N GLU A 2 -16.81 -3.63 -15.83
CA GLU A 2 -16.99 -4.98 -15.28
C GLU A 2 -16.60 -4.94 -13.80
N GLU A 3 -17.31 -5.68 -12.95
CA GLU A 3 -17.04 -5.78 -11.53
C GLU A 3 -15.56 -6.17 -11.32
N TYR A 4 -14.77 -5.32 -10.67
CA TYR A 4 -13.36 -5.59 -10.45
C TYR A 4 -13.24 -6.86 -9.60
N PRO A 5 -12.54 -7.91 -10.08
CA PRO A 5 -12.54 -9.20 -9.40
C PRO A 5 -11.77 -9.06 -8.09
N TRP A 6 -12.51 -8.89 -7.00
CA TRP A 6 -11.98 -8.87 -5.65
C TRP A 6 -12.15 -10.25 -5.02
N GLU A 7 -11.04 -10.93 -4.75
CA GLU A 7 -11.06 -12.22 -4.06
C GLU A 7 -10.68 -12.02 -2.60
N ALA A 8 -11.68 -12.07 -1.72
CA ALA A 8 -11.44 -12.21 -0.30
C ALA A 8 -10.80 -13.58 0.00
N PRO A 9 -9.92 -13.69 1.00
CA PRO A 9 -9.37 -14.97 1.40
C PRO A 9 -10.50 -15.96 1.77
N PRO A 10 -10.35 -17.26 1.47
CA PRO A 10 -11.37 -18.27 1.73
C PRO A 10 -11.39 -18.72 3.20
N PHE A 11 -11.15 -17.80 4.13
CA PHE A 11 -11.12 -18.00 5.57
C PHE A 11 -11.46 -16.70 6.30
N GLU A 12 -11.89 -16.83 7.56
CA GLU A 12 -12.19 -15.67 8.41
C GLU A 12 -10.93 -14.83 8.64
N MET A 13 -11.02 -13.54 8.28
CA MET A 13 -9.97 -12.57 8.52
C MET A 13 -10.23 -11.84 9.82
N LYS A 14 -9.25 -11.89 10.71
CA LYS A 14 -9.17 -11.04 11.89
C LYS A 14 -8.34 -9.81 11.58
N ASP A 15 -8.43 -8.81 12.44
CA ASP A 15 -7.44 -7.74 12.48
C ASP A 15 -6.06 -8.34 12.69
N PHE A 16 -5.06 -7.76 12.02
CA PHE A 16 -3.70 -8.28 12.02
C PHE A 16 -3.13 -8.43 13.44
N ASP A 17 -3.43 -7.48 14.33
CA ASP A 17 -2.98 -7.49 15.73
C ASP A 17 -3.53 -8.67 16.55
N ASP A 18 -4.67 -9.21 16.13
CA ASP A 18 -5.39 -10.30 16.80
C ASP A 18 -5.07 -11.67 16.20
N MET A 19 -4.33 -11.72 15.08
CA MET A 19 -3.96 -12.99 14.47
C MET A 19 -2.97 -13.78 15.34
N SER A 20 -3.25 -15.07 15.50
CA SER A 20 -2.25 -16.02 15.96
C SER A 20 -1.18 -16.23 14.90
N LYS A 21 -0.01 -16.76 15.31
CA LYS A 21 1.07 -17.12 14.37
C LYS A 21 0.63 -18.03 13.22
N LYS A 22 -0.35 -18.91 13.49
CA LYS A 22 -0.89 -19.84 12.50
C LYS A 22 -1.76 -19.12 11.48
N GLU A 23 -2.63 -18.21 11.94
CA GLU A 23 -3.49 -17.38 11.09
C GLU A 23 -2.65 -16.41 10.25
N ALA A 24 -1.64 -15.77 10.85
CA ALA A 24 -0.69 -14.91 10.13
C ALA A 24 0.04 -15.66 9.01
N LYS A 25 0.52 -16.88 9.29
CA LYS A 25 1.13 -17.73 8.27
C LYS A 25 0.13 -18.09 7.16
N GLN A 26 -1.07 -18.50 7.52
CA GLN A 26 -2.12 -18.86 6.56
C GLN A 26 -2.44 -17.69 5.63
N PHE A 27 -2.57 -16.50 6.19
CA PHE A 27 -2.79 -15.29 5.42
C PHE A 27 -1.62 -14.96 4.50
N PHE A 28 -0.40 -15.00 5.01
CA PHE A 28 0.80 -14.72 4.22
C PHE A 28 0.98 -15.71 3.06
N ASP A 29 0.83 -17.02 3.32
CA ASP A 29 0.90 -18.05 2.29
C ASP A 29 -0.16 -17.82 1.20
N TRP A 30 -1.39 -17.46 1.59
CA TRP A 30 -2.45 -17.11 0.65
C TRP A 30 -2.09 -15.85 -0.15
N TYR A 31 -1.70 -14.76 0.53
CA TYR A 31 -1.33 -13.49 -0.12
C TYR A 31 -0.28 -13.71 -1.21
N VAL A 32 0.84 -14.38 -0.88
CA VAL A 32 1.90 -14.67 -1.85
C VAL A 32 1.41 -15.57 -3.00
N SER A 33 0.53 -16.54 -2.71
CA SER A 33 -0.05 -17.39 -3.76
C SER A 33 -0.94 -16.63 -4.76
N GLN A 34 -1.52 -15.50 -4.35
CA GLN A 34 -2.39 -14.68 -5.19
C GLN A 34 -1.62 -13.74 -6.10
N ILE A 35 -0.38 -13.36 -5.75
CA ILE A 35 0.42 -12.34 -6.47
C ILE A 35 0.40 -12.53 -8.00
N PRO A 36 0.67 -13.72 -8.56
CA PRO A 36 0.68 -13.89 -10.02
C PRO A 36 -0.68 -13.62 -10.68
N GLU A 37 -1.78 -13.94 -10.00
CA GLU A 37 -3.12 -13.71 -10.55
C GLU A 37 -3.54 -12.25 -10.38
N ARG A 38 -3.22 -11.62 -9.24
CA ARG A 38 -3.47 -10.18 -9.03
C ARG A 38 -2.75 -9.30 -10.06
N ILE A 39 -1.53 -9.67 -10.44
CA ILE A 39 -0.81 -8.97 -11.52
C ILE A 39 -1.57 -9.09 -12.85
N LYS A 40 -2.08 -10.28 -13.22
CA LYS A 40 -2.89 -10.42 -14.45
C LYS A 40 -4.18 -9.63 -14.41
N VAL A 41 -4.82 -9.54 -13.23
CA VAL A 41 -6.00 -8.69 -13.03
C VAL A 41 -5.64 -7.22 -13.30
N LEU A 42 -4.50 -6.75 -12.79
CA LEU A 42 -4.01 -5.40 -13.05
C LEU A 42 -3.66 -5.19 -14.54
N GLU A 43 -3.00 -6.15 -15.20
CA GLU A 43 -2.75 -6.13 -16.65
C GLU A 43 -4.06 -6.03 -17.45
N LYS A 44 -5.10 -6.76 -17.03
CA LYS A 44 -6.41 -6.73 -17.70
C LYS A 44 -7.09 -5.37 -17.51
N VAL A 45 -7.10 -4.83 -16.29
CA VAL A 45 -7.82 -3.58 -15.99
C VAL A 45 -7.13 -2.35 -16.59
N THR A 46 -5.81 -2.42 -16.78
CA THR A 46 -5.05 -1.38 -17.47
C THR A 46 -5.21 -1.46 -18.99
N GLU A 47 -5.88 -2.48 -19.54
CA GLU A 47 -6.21 -2.64 -20.98
C GLU A 47 -5.03 -2.39 -21.96
N GLY A 48 -3.79 -2.58 -21.50
CA GLY A 48 -2.57 -2.29 -22.28
C GLY A 48 -2.17 -0.80 -22.36
N TYR A 49 -2.84 0.10 -21.64
CA TYR A 49 -2.38 1.49 -21.43
C TYR A 49 -1.06 1.55 -20.66
N VAL A 50 -0.81 0.55 -19.81
CA VAL A 50 0.40 0.44 -19.00
C VAL A 50 1.12 -0.85 -19.37
N THR A 51 2.44 -0.78 -19.54
CA THR A 51 3.30 -1.97 -19.70
C THR A 51 3.84 -2.40 -18.34
N LEU A 52 3.37 -3.54 -17.83
CA LEU A 52 3.79 -4.08 -16.53
C LEU A 52 5.03 -4.98 -16.67
N ASP A 53 6.18 -4.38 -16.97
CA ASP A 53 7.45 -5.09 -17.22
C ASP A 53 8.40 -5.15 -16.01
N PHE A 54 7.95 -4.64 -14.86
CA PHE A 54 8.70 -4.57 -13.60
C PHE A 54 9.99 -3.75 -13.68
N THR A 55 10.09 -2.84 -14.65
CA THR A 55 11.06 -1.74 -14.59
C THR A 55 10.56 -0.69 -13.59
N LYS A 56 11.47 0.10 -13.02
CA LYS A 56 11.06 1.22 -12.16
C LYS A 56 10.29 2.27 -12.96
N GLU A 57 10.64 2.49 -14.23
CA GLU A 57 9.97 3.42 -15.13
C GLU A 57 8.49 3.04 -15.37
N SER A 58 8.15 1.75 -15.37
CA SER A 58 6.75 1.29 -15.48
C SER A 58 5.84 1.83 -14.37
N LEU A 59 6.40 2.20 -13.21
CA LEU A 59 5.64 2.78 -12.10
C LEU A 59 5.10 4.18 -12.41
N ILE A 60 5.75 4.92 -13.33
CA ILE A 60 5.31 6.25 -13.75
C ILE A 60 4.01 6.11 -14.55
N ASP A 61 4.03 5.28 -15.58
CA ASP A 61 2.85 5.05 -16.43
C ASP A 61 1.71 4.40 -15.64
N LEU A 62 2.03 3.44 -14.76
CA LEU A 62 1.06 2.79 -13.90
C LEU A 62 0.37 3.79 -12.97
N PHE A 63 1.16 4.65 -12.31
CA PHE A 63 0.59 5.59 -11.35
C PHE A 63 -0.11 6.76 -12.06
N SER A 64 0.38 7.22 -13.21
CA SER A 64 -0.35 8.15 -14.08
C SER A 64 -1.72 7.60 -14.47
N TRP A 65 -1.78 6.35 -14.94
CA TRP A 65 -3.04 5.68 -15.27
C TRP A 65 -3.96 5.59 -14.04
N PHE A 66 -3.41 5.27 -12.87
CA PHE A 66 -4.19 5.19 -11.65
C PHE A 66 -4.79 6.54 -11.25
N LEU A 67 -4.05 7.64 -11.38
CA LEU A 67 -4.56 9.00 -11.11
C LEU A 67 -5.73 9.38 -12.02
N ASP A 68 -5.75 8.89 -13.26
CA ASP A 68 -6.87 9.07 -14.20
C ASP A 68 -8.04 8.12 -13.92
N PHE A 69 -7.76 6.96 -13.29
CA PHE A 69 -8.74 5.93 -12.96
C PHE A 69 -9.55 6.26 -11.69
N VAL A 70 -8.88 6.79 -10.65
CA VAL A 70 -9.49 7.00 -9.32
C VAL A 70 -10.66 7.96 -9.33
N THR A 71 -11.68 7.64 -8.53
CA THR A 71 -12.85 8.48 -8.35
C THR A 71 -12.87 9.06 -6.94
N ILE A 72 -12.65 10.38 -6.84
CA ILE A 72 -12.82 11.11 -5.58
C ILE A 72 -14.30 11.47 -5.41
N ARG A 73 -14.91 11.01 -4.32
CA ARG A 73 -16.30 11.31 -3.96
C ARG A 73 -16.40 12.03 -2.62
N GLU A 74 -17.49 12.76 -2.43
CA GLU A 74 -17.83 13.33 -1.12
C GLU A 74 -18.31 12.20 -0.18
N LEU A 75 -17.89 12.30 1.09
CA LEU A 75 -18.38 11.44 2.15
C LEU A 75 -19.78 11.88 2.60
N THR A 76 -20.62 10.92 2.94
CA THR A 76 -21.92 11.17 3.57
C THR A 76 -21.76 11.58 5.04
N GLU A 77 -22.77 12.25 5.61
CA GLU A 77 -22.76 12.59 7.05
C GLU A 77 -22.61 11.35 7.96
N GLU A 78 -23.17 10.20 7.54
CA GLU A 78 -23.05 8.93 8.27
C GLU A 78 -21.62 8.38 8.23
N GLU A 79 -20.95 8.43 7.08
CA GLU A 79 -19.55 8.01 6.95
C GLU A 79 -18.62 8.94 7.73
N ILE A 80 -18.83 10.25 7.65
CA ILE A 80 -18.09 11.23 8.47
C ILE A 80 -18.30 10.93 9.95
N GLY A 81 -19.54 10.67 10.38
CA GLY A 81 -19.86 10.31 11.75
C GLY A 81 -19.12 9.04 12.22
N SER A 82 -19.08 8.02 11.38
CA SER A 82 -18.37 6.76 11.65
C SER A 82 -16.86 6.97 11.78
N LEU A 83 -16.23 7.69 10.85
CA LEU A 83 -14.79 8.03 10.91
C LEU A 83 -14.44 8.83 12.17
N LEU A 84 -15.27 9.80 12.54
CA LEU A 84 -15.07 10.58 13.76
C LEU A 84 -15.16 9.72 15.03
N GLU A 85 -16.00 8.69 15.03
CA GLU A 85 -16.07 7.73 16.14
C GLU A 85 -14.82 6.86 16.19
N GLU A 86 -14.34 6.36 15.04
CA GLU A 86 -13.09 5.61 14.94
C GLU A 86 -11.90 6.41 15.46
N PHE A 87 -11.82 7.71 15.15
CA PHE A 87 -10.73 8.57 15.61
C PHE A 87 -10.72 8.79 17.12
N ARG A 88 -11.81 8.51 17.85
CA ARG A 88 -11.85 8.69 19.32
C ARG A 88 -10.91 7.76 20.07
N GLN A 89 -10.43 6.70 19.43
CA GLN A 89 -9.42 5.82 20.02
C GLN A 89 -8.06 6.53 20.17
N TYR A 90 -7.82 7.59 19.40
CA TYR A 90 -6.58 8.34 19.42
C TYR A 90 -6.54 9.37 20.57
N PRO A 91 -5.35 9.77 21.04
CA PRO A 91 -5.20 10.87 21.99
C PRO A 91 -5.88 12.15 21.50
N ASP A 92 -6.39 12.98 22.42
CA ASP A 92 -7.20 14.16 22.11
C ASP A 92 -6.61 15.08 21.03
N HIS A 93 -5.30 15.34 21.07
CA HIS A 93 -4.65 16.21 20.08
C HIS A 93 -4.69 15.59 18.67
N VAL A 94 -4.40 14.29 18.55
CA VAL A 94 -4.50 13.55 17.29
C VAL A 94 -5.94 13.54 16.80
N TYR A 95 -6.91 13.25 17.68
CA TYR A 95 -8.33 13.29 17.32
C TYR A 95 -8.76 14.66 16.77
N GLN A 96 -8.33 15.77 17.39
CA GLN A 96 -8.66 17.10 16.90
C GLN A 96 -8.02 17.40 15.54
N ASP A 97 -6.78 16.96 15.32
CA ASP A 97 -6.07 17.15 14.06
C ASP A 97 -6.70 16.31 12.93
N GLU A 98 -7.02 15.04 13.18
CA GLU A 98 -7.72 14.15 12.24
C GLU A 98 -9.12 14.68 11.91
N LYS A 99 -9.89 15.09 12.92
CA LYS A 99 -11.21 15.70 12.74
C LYS A 99 -11.12 16.96 11.88
N LYS A 100 -10.15 17.84 12.14
CA LYS A 100 -9.97 19.08 11.39
C LYS A 100 -9.66 18.77 9.92
N THR A 101 -8.80 17.79 9.67
CA THR A 101 -8.43 17.36 8.32
C THR A 101 -9.62 16.78 7.57
N LEU A 102 -10.33 15.83 8.18
CA LEU A 102 -11.54 15.22 7.60
C LEU A 102 -12.61 16.26 7.25
N LEU A 103 -12.90 17.20 8.16
CA LEU A 103 -13.94 18.21 7.92
C LEU A 103 -13.51 19.30 6.91
N ALA A 104 -12.21 19.50 6.70
CA ALA A 104 -11.71 20.45 5.71
C ALA A 104 -11.78 19.89 4.28
N ASN A 105 -11.63 18.57 4.13
CA ASN A 105 -11.68 17.86 2.85
C ASN A 105 -12.44 16.52 3.01
N PRO A 106 -13.79 16.54 3.14
CA PRO A 106 -14.59 15.36 3.48
C PRO A 106 -14.82 14.48 2.25
N VAL A 107 -13.74 13.99 1.67
CA VAL A 107 -13.73 13.17 0.47
C VAL A 107 -13.05 11.84 0.71
N ASP A 108 -13.42 10.85 -0.09
CA ASP A 108 -12.74 9.57 -0.13
C ASP A 108 -12.67 9.00 -1.55
N LEU A 109 -11.88 7.95 -1.73
CA LEU A 109 -11.87 7.17 -2.96
C LEU A 109 -13.01 6.14 -2.94
N GLU A 110 -13.39 5.62 -4.11
CA GLU A 110 -14.34 4.52 -4.18
C GLU A 110 -13.71 3.22 -3.66
N GLN A 111 -14.51 2.28 -3.17
CA GLN A 111 -13.99 0.99 -2.66
C GLN A 111 -13.20 0.22 -3.74
N ILE A 112 -13.61 0.33 -5.00
CA ILE A 112 -12.92 -0.27 -6.14
C ILE A 112 -11.53 0.34 -6.35
N ASP A 113 -11.34 1.63 -6.08
CA ASP A 113 -10.06 2.31 -6.22
C ASP A 113 -9.04 1.76 -5.20
N TYR A 114 -9.49 1.48 -3.97
CA TYR A 114 -8.67 0.82 -2.97
C TYR A 114 -8.30 -0.62 -3.37
N ALA A 115 -9.21 -1.36 -3.99
CA ALA A 115 -8.92 -2.70 -4.50
C ALA A 115 -7.84 -2.66 -5.61
N VAL A 116 -7.93 -1.70 -6.54
CA VAL A 116 -6.91 -1.47 -7.57
C VAL A 116 -5.58 -1.04 -6.94
N ALA A 117 -5.61 -0.14 -5.94
CA ALA A 117 -4.42 0.29 -5.22
C ALA A 117 -3.69 -0.88 -4.55
N MET A 118 -4.40 -1.91 -4.09
CA MET A 118 -3.79 -3.11 -3.50
C MET A 118 -3.07 -3.98 -4.53
N ASP A 119 -3.57 -4.04 -5.76
CA ASP A 119 -2.86 -4.73 -6.85
C ASP A 119 -1.65 -3.92 -7.32
N ILE A 120 -1.74 -2.59 -7.35
CA ILE A 120 -0.58 -1.71 -7.57
C ILE A 120 0.47 -1.91 -6.47
N ALA A 121 0.06 -2.04 -5.21
CA ALA A 121 0.97 -2.34 -4.09
C ALA A 121 1.70 -3.68 -4.29
N ILE A 122 1.00 -4.71 -4.77
CA ILE A 122 1.61 -6.01 -5.12
C ILE A 122 2.61 -5.85 -6.25
N TYR A 123 2.23 -5.16 -7.34
CA TYR A 123 3.10 -4.92 -8.47
C TYR A 123 4.35 -4.13 -8.08
N TYR A 124 4.21 -3.11 -7.23
CA TYR A 124 5.31 -2.34 -6.66
C TYR A 124 6.30 -3.25 -5.90
N GLY A 125 5.79 -4.13 -5.03
CA GLY A 125 6.63 -5.07 -4.30
C GLY A 125 7.37 -6.06 -5.20
N GLU A 126 6.70 -6.59 -6.22
CA GLU A 126 7.35 -7.46 -7.21
C GLU A 126 8.36 -6.70 -8.09
N THR A 127 8.13 -5.41 -8.37
CA THR A 127 9.08 -4.54 -9.06
C THR A 127 10.35 -4.38 -8.25
N ILE A 128 10.25 -4.14 -6.93
CA ILE A 128 11.43 -4.11 -6.03
C ILE A 128 12.16 -5.45 -6.05
N ILE A 129 11.45 -6.58 -5.85
CA ILE A 129 12.09 -7.91 -5.77
C ILE A 129 12.80 -8.28 -7.07
N LYS A 130 12.27 -7.89 -8.23
CA LYS A 130 12.91 -8.16 -9.53
C LYS A 130 14.16 -7.33 -9.79
N ASN A 131 14.20 -6.10 -9.28
CA ASN A 131 15.37 -5.22 -9.39
C ASN A 131 16.41 -5.52 -8.29
N TYR A 132 15.96 -5.99 -7.11
CA TYR A 132 16.81 -6.34 -5.97
C TYR A 132 16.42 -7.73 -5.41
N PRO A 133 16.92 -8.83 -6.02
CA PRO A 133 16.53 -10.19 -5.65
C PRO A 133 16.87 -10.61 -4.21
N GLN A 134 17.67 -9.83 -3.49
CA GLN A 134 17.92 -10.02 -2.06
C GLN A 134 16.71 -9.65 -1.18
N VAL A 135 15.84 -8.76 -1.67
CA VAL A 135 14.57 -8.43 -1.02
C VAL A 135 13.58 -9.57 -1.23
N LYS A 136 12.82 -9.89 -0.19
CA LYS A 136 11.80 -10.95 -0.22
C LYS A 136 10.51 -10.50 0.46
N TRP A 137 9.40 -11.10 0.03
CA TRP A 137 8.18 -11.10 0.84
C TRP A 137 8.44 -11.81 2.17
N ALA A 138 8.05 -11.15 3.24
CA ALA A 138 8.16 -11.64 4.61
C ALA A 138 6.95 -11.19 5.42
N TYR A 139 6.87 -11.66 6.66
CA TYR A 139 5.92 -11.19 7.66
C TYR A 139 6.51 -11.47 9.05
N PHE A 140 6.23 -10.60 10.02
CA PHE A 140 6.73 -10.75 11.38
C PHE A 140 5.60 -10.94 12.37
N THR A 141 5.74 -11.91 13.28
CA THR A 141 4.74 -12.20 14.32
C THR A 141 5.12 -11.67 15.69
N LYS A 142 6.26 -10.96 15.78
CA LYS A 142 6.84 -10.35 16.98
C LYS A 142 7.80 -9.21 16.60
N PRO A 143 8.08 -8.26 17.51
CA PRO A 143 7.38 -8.04 18.78
C PRO A 143 5.92 -7.60 18.55
N LYS A 144 5.05 -7.71 19.55
CA LYS A 144 3.64 -7.28 19.42
C LYS A 144 3.49 -5.77 19.14
N SER A 145 4.53 -4.99 19.41
CA SER A 145 4.59 -3.56 19.11
C SER A 145 5.08 -3.25 17.69
N TYR A 146 5.36 -4.27 16.88
CA TYR A 146 5.81 -4.08 15.51
C TYR A 146 4.67 -3.49 14.67
N VAL A 147 4.95 -2.43 13.91
CA VAL A 147 3.91 -1.63 13.23
C VAL A 147 3.17 -2.39 12.13
N TYR A 148 3.82 -3.40 11.52
CA TYR A 148 3.24 -4.26 10.48
C TYR A 148 3.10 -5.70 10.98
N LEU A 149 2.73 -5.86 12.26
CA LEU A 149 2.58 -7.18 12.87
C LEU A 149 1.65 -8.06 12.05
N ASN A 150 2.08 -9.27 11.70
CA ASN A 150 1.34 -10.25 10.91
C ASN A 150 0.99 -9.82 9.46
N GLU A 151 1.44 -8.64 9.01
CA GLU A 151 1.22 -8.16 7.65
C GLU A 151 2.32 -8.65 6.68
N PRO A 152 1.99 -8.90 5.40
CA PRO A 152 2.96 -9.07 4.33
C PRO A 152 3.74 -7.78 4.08
N ILE A 153 5.06 -7.90 4.12
CA ILE A 153 6.00 -6.80 3.85
C ILE A 153 7.11 -7.29 2.92
N LEU A 154 7.85 -6.35 2.38
CA LEU A 154 9.18 -6.59 1.81
C LEU A 154 10.21 -6.45 2.92
N SER A 155 11.18 -7.36 2.95
CA SER A 155 12.28 -7.31 3.91
C SER A 155 13.60 -7.74 3.29
N TYR A 156 14.70 -7.12 3.75
CA TYR A 156 16.07 -7.54 3.51
C TYR A 156 16.91 -7.23 4.76
N GLU A 157 17.40 -8.29 5.43
CA GLU A 157 18.04 -8.20 6.76
C GLU A 157 19.58 -8.23 6.72
N GLU A 158 20.22 -8.49 5.57
CA GLU A 158 21.69 -8.69 5.51
C GLU A 158 22.49 -7.38 5.39
N THR A 159 21.84 -6.22 5.47
CA THR A 159 22.45 -4.88 5.49
C THR A 159 22.74 -4.39 6.91
N GLU A 160 23.63 -3.39 7.03
CA GLU A 160 23.85 -2.66 8.29
C GLU A 160 22.55 -2.01 8.81
N PHE A 161 21.69 -1.58 7.89
CA PHE A 161 20.35 -1.06 8.15
C PHE A 161 19.32 -1.97 7.46
N PRO A 162 18.55 -2.79 8.19
CA PRO A 162 17.54 -3.64 7.61
C PRO A 162 16.53 -2.84 6.81
N TYR A 163 16.25 -3.29 5.60
CA TYR A 163 15.22 -2.71 4.75
C TYR A 163 13.88 -3.38 5.05
N GLU A 164 12.84 -2.57 5.29
CA GLU A 164 11.46 -3.03 5.47
C GLU A 164 10.48 -2.07 4.79
N ARG A 165 9.54 -2.62 4.00
CA ARG A 165 8.49 -1.83 3.35
C ARG A 165 7.18 -2.60 3.36
N ASN A 166 6.10 -1.95 3.75
CA ASN A 166 4.74 -2.46 3.54
C ASN A 166 4.13 -1.72 2.33
N PRO A 167 4.03 -2.36 1.14
CA PRO A 167 3.50 -1.70 -0.05
C PRO A 167 2.03 -1.27 0.08
N ARG A 168 1.24 -1.97 0.90
CA ARG A 168 -0.17 -1.62 1.14
C ARG A 168 -0.27 -0.34 1.97
N SER A 169 0.56 -0.22 3.00
CA SER A 169 0.68 1.01 3.80
C SER A 169 1.12 2.19 2.94
N LEU A 170 2.11 1.98 2.06
CA LEU A 170 2.54 2.97 1.06
C LEU A 170 1.38 3.44 0.19
N MET A 171 0.61 2.52 -0.40
CA MET A 171 -0.53 2.90 -1.24
C MET A 171 -1.64 3.63 -0.47
N ARG A 172 -1.84 3.33 0.82
CA ARG A 172 -2.74 4.11 1.69
C ARG A 172 -2.25 5.55 1.87
N ILE A 173 -0.94 5.75 2.08
CA ILE A 173 -0.35 7.10 2.15
C ILE A 173 -0.54 7.84 0.82
N LEU A 174 -0.30 7.17 -0.31
CA LEU A 174 -0.52 7.75 -1.63
C LEU A 174 -2.00 8.06 -1.89
N ALA A 175 -2.94 7.23 -1.44
CA ALA A 175 -4.36 7.52 -1.51
C ALA A 175 -4.73 8.81 -0.75
N HIS A 176 -4.17 9.05 0.43
CA HIS A 176 -4.34 10.34 1.11
C HIS A 176 -3.80 11.51 0.28
N ARG A 177 -2.58 11.38 -0.26
CA ARG A 177 -1.99 12.41 -1.13
C ARG A 177 -2.81 12.67 -2.41
N ILE A 178 -3.47 11.66 -2.97
CA ILE A 178 -4.40 11.81 -4.10
C ILE A 178 -5.57 12.71 -3.68
N LYS A 179 -6.18 12.45 -2.52
CA LYS A 179 -7.31 13.24 -2.00
C LYS A 179 -6.94 14.69 -1.74
N ASP A 180 -5.70 14.94 -1.33
CA ASP A 180 -5.15 16.28 -1.10
C ASP A 180 -4.56 16.93 -2.36
N LYS A 181 -4.59 16.23 -3.51
CA LYS A 181 -4.05 16.68 -4.81
C LYS A 181 -2.54 16.94 -4.78
N GLU A 182 -1.82 16.19 -3.95
CA GLU A 182 -0.36 16.23 -3.78
C GLU A 182 0.36 15.06 -4.45
N ALA A 183 -0.39 14.06 -4.92
CA ALA A 183 0.14 12.95 -5.69
C ALA A 183 0.33 13.36 -7.16
N THR A 184 1.44 12.92 -7.74
CA THR A 184 1.81 13.09 -9.16
C THR A 184 2.16 11.74 -9.75
N GLU A 185 2.22 11.63 -11.07
CA GLU A 185 2.66 10.43 -11.79
C GLU A 185 4.02 9.91 -11.30
N MET A 186 4.87 10.81 -10.79
CA MET A 186 6.19 10.48 -10.26
C MET A 186 6.17 9.89 -8.84
N SER A 187 5.08 10.02 -8.09
CA SER A 187 5.08 9.73 -6.64
C SER A 187 5.44 8.28 -6.30
N LEU A 188 4.97 7.31 -7.08
CA LEU A 188 5.30 5.90 -6.86
C LEU A 188 6.75 5.59 -7.28
N TYR A 189 7.22 6.19 -8.38
CA TYR A 189 8.59 6.06 -8.86
C TYR A 189 9.61 6.71 -7.91
N GLU A 190 9.32 7.90 -7.40
CA GLU A 190 10.18 8.57 -6.42
C GLU A 190 10.30 7.76 -5.13
N THR A 191 9.19 7.13 -4.70
CA THR A 191 9.24 6.19 -3.57
C THR A 191 10.15 5.00 -3.87
N PHE A 192 10.09 4.45 -5.10
CA PHE A 192 10.99 3.38 -5.52
C PHE A 192 12.45 3.83 -5.43
N LEU A 193 12.78 5.05 -5.83
CA LEU A 193 14.16 5.57 -5.73
C LEU A 193 14.62 5.70 -4.27
N MET A 194 13.72 6.06 -3.36
CA MET A 194 14.04 6.07 -1.92
C MET A 194 14.28 4.64 -1.41
N ASP A 195 13.42 3.69 -1.78
CA ASP A 195 13.59 2.27 -1.47
C ASP A 195 14.89 1.71 -2.04
N GLU A 196 15.27 2.06 -3.28
CA GLU A 196 16.54 1.69 -3.91
C GLU A 196 17.73 2.17 -3.07
N LYS A 197 17.70 3.43 -2.60
CA LYS A 197 18.76 3.97 -1.72
C LYS A 197 18.85 3.19 -0.40
N ASP A 198 17.71 2.93 0.25
CA ASP A 198 17.65 2.19 1.51
C ASP A 198 18.19 0.76 1.35
N ILE A 199 17.79 0.06 0.28
CA ILE A 199 18.25 -1.30 -0.04
C ILE A 199 19.76 -1.34 -0.31
N LEU A 200 20.28 -0.33 -1.01
CA LEU A 200 21.70 -0.22 -1.35
C LEU A 200 22.56 0.34 -0.20
N GLY A 201 21.94 0.81 0.90
CA GLY A 201 22.63 1.46 2.01
C GLY A 201 23.29 2.79 1.61
N ILE A 202 22.70 3.50 0.64
CA ILE A 202 23.19 4.80 0.19
C ILE A 202 22.50 5.87 1.02
N PHE A 203 23.18 6.33 2.06
CA PHE A 203 22.76 7.48 2.85
C PHE A 203 23.48 8.71 2.29
N ASP A 204 22.70 9.71 1.84
CA ASP A 204 23.28 11.00 1.48
C ASP A 204 23.92 11.57 2.76
N ASP A 205 25.25 11.66 2.80
CA ASP A 205 25.96 12.30 3.91
C ASP A 205 25.57 13.79 3.87
N PRO A 206 25.03 14.38 4.97
CA PRO A 206 24.61 15.78 4.97
C PRO A 206 25.77 16.79 4.79
N GLU A 207 26.99 16.33 4.52
CA GLU A 207 28.17 17.15 4.26
C GLU A 207 28.82 16.81 2.89
N ASP A 208 28.25 17.33 1.80
CA ASP A 208 28.98 17.66 0.56
C ASP A 208 28.40 18.92 -0.11
#